data_AF-A0A497FFJ3-F1
#
_entry.id   AF-A0A497FFJ3-F1
#
_cell.length_a   1.000
_cell.length_b   1.000
_cell.length_c   1.000
_cell.angle_alpha   90.00
_cell.angle_beta   90.00
_cell.angle_gamma   90.00
#
_symmetry.space_group_name_H-M   'P 1'
#
loop_
_entity.id
_entity.type
_entity.pdbx_description
1 polymer ?
#
loop_
_entity_poly.entity_id
_entity_poly.type
_entity_poly.pdbx_seq_one_letter_code
_entity_poly.pdbx_strand_id
1 'polypeptide(L)'
;MSVEKSIIEELLAENVQLRKKLSEITELSGFVSHIHVLEEKPQLKISGVLIAEGVWKGVKYDFEEMCKALDKFQGLPIKVMHGHSEEFGDRNVGKVIKVAKDPILRAIVFEGIITDDRAAELVKDGTFNAISIKGAFKEISNDVPPVGKDYTPMEASLTGSPACDNCYIFNVEELSKSLKESNKADSIGEKEMSEVE
;
A
#
# COMPACT_ATOMS: atom_id res chain seq x y z
N MET A 1 27.33 -8.32 -54.30
CA MET A 1 26.51 -7.38 -53.48
C MET A 1 26.38 -8.01 -52.10
N SER A 2 26.81 -7.30 -51.06
CA SER A 2 27.12 -7.87 -49.74
C SER A 2 25.86 -8.40 -49.03
N VAL A 3 25.96 -9.62 -48.49
CA VAL A 3 24.94 -10.31 -47.66
C VAL A 3 24.43 -9.39 -46.53
N GLU A 4 25.28 -8.49 -46.04
CA GLU A 4 24.96 -7.49 -45.03
C GLU A 4 23.87 -6.51 -45.48
N LYS A 5 23.82 -6.13 -46.76
CA LYS A 5 22.75 -5.26 -47.28
C LYS A 5 21.40 -5.97 -47.30
N SER A 6 21.40 -7.26 -47.62
CA SER A 6 20.18 -8.09 -47.63
C SER A 6 19.60 -8.24 -46.22
N ILE A 7 20.45 -8.44 -45.20
CA ILE A 7 20.04 -8.56 -43.80
C ILE A 7 19.51 -7.22 -43.27
N ILE A 8 20.15 -6.10 -43.64
CA ILE A 8 19.73 -4.76 -43.21
C ILE A 8 18.38 -4.38 -43.84
N GLU A 9 18.16 -4.72 -45.11
CA GLU A 9 16.88 -4.48 -45.79
C GLU A 9 15.74 -5.30 -45.17
N GLU A 10 16.01 -6.55 -44.79
CA GLU A 10 15.05 -7.42 -44.10
C GLU A 10 14.68 -6.87 -42.71
N LEU A 11 15.68 -6.45 -41.91
CA LEU A 11 15.47 -5.85 -40.59
C LEU A 11 14.71 -4.51 -40.66
N LEU A 12 14.94 -3.72 -41.72
CA LEU A 12 14.19 -2.48 -41.98
C LEU A 12 12.74 -2.77 -42.31
N ALA A 13 12.48 -3.77 -43.16
CA ALA A 13 11.12 -4.18 -43.51
C ALA A 13 10.36 -4.69 -42.27
N GLU A 14 11.03 -5.47 -41.41
CA GLU A 14 10.46 -5.96 -40.15
C GLU A 14 10.16 -4.80 -39.18
N ASN A 15 11.06 -3.82 -39.05
CA ASN A 15 10.84 -2.63 -38.21
C ASN A 15 9.62 -1.81 -38.67
N VAL A 16 9.45 -1.65 -39.98
CA VAL A 16 8.30 -0.94 -40.56
C VAL A 16 7.00 -1.69 -40.28
N GLN A 17 6.99 -3.02 -40.41
CA GLN A 17 5.83 -3.83 -40.07
C GLN A 17 5.49 -3.80 -38.58
N LEU A 18 6.48 -3.86 -37.70
CA LEU A 18 6.29 -3.77 -36.25
C LEU A 18 5.71 -2.41 -35.84
N ARG A 19 6.20 -1.31 -36.43
CA ARG A 19 5.66 0.03 -36.21
C ARG A 19 4.22 0.18 -36.69
N LYS A 20 3.87 -0.46 -37.81
CA LYS A 20 2.50 -0.47 -38.34
C LYS A 20 1.55 -1.28 -37.45
N LYS A 21 1.99 -2.43 -36.94
CA LYS A 21 1.22 -3.21 -35.94
C LYS A 21 1.02 -2.43 -34.64
N LEU A 22 2.04 -1.70 -34.19
CA LEU A 22 1.94 -0.80 -33.03
C LEU A 22 0.91 0.30 -33.22
N SER A 23 0.88 0.97 -34.39
CA SER A 23 -0.14 1.99 -34.66
C SER A 23 -1.55 1.42 -34.72
N GLU A 24 -1.74 0.24 -35.31
CA GLU A 24 -3.05 -0.43 -35.36
C GLU A 24 -3.56 -0.83 -33.95
N ILE A 25 -2.68 -1.31 -33.07
CA ILE A 25 -3.02 -1.59 -31.66
C ILE A 25 -3.35 -0.29 -30.90
N THR A 26 -2.61 0.78 -31.18
CA THR A 26 -2.83 2.09 -30.53
C THR A 26 -4.17 2.71 -30.97
N GLU A 27 -4.56 2.52 -32.23
CA GLU A 27 -5.86 2.97 -32.75
C GLU A 27 -7.03 2.11 -32.21
N LEU A 28 -6.85 0.80 -32.08
CA LEU A 28 -7.79 -0.10 -31.39
C LEU A 28 -7.95 0.24 -29.90
N SER A 29 -6.90 0.78 -29.27
CA SER A 29 -6.94 1.25 -27.88
C SER A 29 -7.80 2.52 -27.70
N GLY A 30 -8.15 3.21 -28.80
CA GLY A 30 -9.05 4.36 -28.79
C GLY A 30 -10.52 4.02 -28.51
N PHE A 31 -10.90 2.73 -28.55
CA PHE A 31 -12.28 2.28 -28.30
C PHE A 31 -12.53 1.77 -26.87
N VAL A 32 -11.51 1.77 -25.99
CA VAL A 32 -11.68 1.42 -24.57
C VAL A 32 -11.88 2.70 -23.75
N SER A 33 -12.91 3.45 -24.09
CA SER A 33 -13.38 4.57 -23.26
C SER A 33 -13.92 4.03 -21.93
N HIS A 34 -13.04 4.00 -20.91
CA HIS A 34 -13.26 4.10 -19.45
C HIS A 34 -12.24 3.31 -18.60
N ILE A 35 -11.20 2.71 -19.17
CA ILE A 35 -10.07 2.24 -18.35
C ILE A 35 -9.10 3.41 -18.20
N HIS A 36 -9.25 4.17 -17.11
CA HIS A 36 -8.17 4.96 -16.58
C HIS A 36 -7.04 4.00 -16.20
N VAL A 37 -6.11 3.74 -17.13
CA VAL A 37 -4.78 3.28 -16.77
C VAL A 37 -4.11 4.47 -16.10
N LEU A 38 -4.45 4.68 -14.83
CA LEU A 38 -3.62 5.46 -13.93
C LEU A 38 -2.26 4.78 -14.00
N GLU A 39 -1.27 5.53 -14.46
CA GLU A 39 0.16 5.22 -14.35
C GLU A 39 0.37 4.39 -13.07
N GLU A 40 0.52 3.06 -13.20
CA GLU A 40 0.59 2.15 -12.05
C GLU A 40 1.95 2.37 -11.38
N LYS A 41 2.04 3.42 -10.57
CA LYS A 41 3.07 3.48 -9.54
C LYS A 41 2.91 2.21 -8.70
N PRO A 42 3.98 1.47 -8.42
CA PRO A 42 3.90 0.23 -7.66
C PRO A 42 3.35 0.52 -6.27
N GLN A 43 2.05 0.28 -6.10
CA GLN A 43 1.39 0.41 -4.81
C GLN A 43 1.78 -0.79 -3.96
N LEU A 44 2.41 -0.53 -2.82
CA LEU A 44 2.76 -1.56 -1.85
C LEU A 44 1.67 -1.62 -0.79
N LYS A 45 1.01 -2.76 -0.68
CA LYS A 45 0.06 -3.02 0.40
C LYS A 45 0.82 -3.51 1.62
N ILE A 46 0.57 -2.90 2.76
CA ILE A 46 1.15 -3.30 4.05
C ILE A 46 0.03 -3.66 5.01
N SER A 47 0.25 -4.65 5.87
CA SER A 47 -0.64 -4.91 7.00
C SER A 47 0.14 -5.21 8.27
N GLY A 48 -0.45 -4.86 9.41
CA GLY A 48 0.22 -4.92 10.68
C GLY A 48 -0.66 -4.58 11.87
N VAL A 49 -0.04 -4.52 13.04
CA VAL A 49 -0.65 -3.97 14.25
C VAL A 49 -0.39 -2.47 14.27
N LEU A 50 -1.47 -1.70 14.23
CA LEU A 50 -1.43 -0.23 14.22
C LEU A 50 -1.17 0.32 15.62
N ILE A 51 -1.92 -0.20 16.60
CA ILE A 51 -1.75 0.13 18.02
C ILE A 51 -2.27 -1.01 18.89
N ALA A 52 -1.54 -1.33 19.96
CA ALA A 52 -1.93 -2.32 20.95
C ALA A 52 -2.21 -1.65 22.31
N GLU A 53 -3.07 -2.28 23.11
CA GLU A 53 -3.28 -1.85 24.50
C GLU A 53 -1.97 -1.88 25.27
N GLY A 54 -1.71 -0.81 26.01
CA GLY A 54 -0.48 -0.65 26.77
C GLY A 54 -0.38 0.72 27.42
N VAL A 55 0.72 0.97 28.11
CA VAL A 55 1.03 2.26 28.72
C VAL A 55 2.15 2.90 27.92
N TRP A 56 1.81 3.94 27.16
CA TRP A 56 2.74 4.63 26.27
C TRP A 56 2.90 6.08 26.72
N LYS A 57 4.15 6.53 26.91
CA LYS A 57 4.46 7.89 27.40
C LYS A 57 3.72 8.25 28.71
N GLY A 58 3.49 7.27 29.57
CA GLY A 58 2.83 7.45 30.88
C GLY A 58 1.30 7.46 30.84
N VAL A 59 0.67 7.27 29.68
CA VAL A 59 -0.80 7.20 29.52
C VAL A 59 -1.20 5.79 29.12
N LYS A 60 -2.26 5.24 29.73
CA LYS A 60 -2.86 3.97 29.34
C LYS A 60 -3.70 4.17 28.09
N TYR A 61 -3.38 3.43 27.04
CA TYR A 61 -4.14 3.31 25.81
C TYR A 61 -5.07 2.11 25.96
N ASP A 62 -6.30 2.35 26.38
CA ASP A 62 -7.28 1.30 26.62
C ASP A 62 -7.89 0.79 25.32
N PHE A 63 -8.02 -0.53 25.19
CA PHE A 63 -8.58 -1.15 23.99
C PHE A 63 -10.01 -0.70 23.68
N GLU A 64 -10.84 -0.51 24.71
CA GLU A 64 -12.22 -0.09 24.52
C GLU A 64 -12.30 1.35 24.01
N GLU A 65 -11.46 2.24 24.54
CA GLU A 65 -11.36 3.62 24.07
C GLU A 65 -10.83 3.70 22.64
N MET A 66 -9.83 2.87 22.30
CA MET A 66 -9.32 2.79 20.92
C MET A 66 -10.39 2.27 19.95
N CYS A 67 -11.20 1.29 20.36
CA CYS A 67 -12.30 0.77 19.55
C CYS A 67 -13.39 1.81 19.24
N LYS A 68 -13.62 2.79 20.14
CA LYS A 68 -14.55 3.90 19.87
C LYS A 68 -14.06 4.80 18.73
N ALA A 69 -12.75 4.84 18.52
CA ALA A 69 -12.11 5.65 17.49
C ALA A 69 -11.85 4.87 16.18
N LEU A 70 -12.34 3.62 16.04
CA LEU A 70 -12.04 2.73 14.92
C LEU A 70 -12.21 3.42 13.55
N ASP A 71 -13.36 4.08 13.35
CA ASP A 71 -13.69 4.75 12.08
C ASP A 71 -12.71 5.90 11.75
N LYS A 72 -12.13 6.53 12.78
CA LYS A 72 -11.17 7.63 12.60
C LYS A 72 -9.79 7.13 12.16
N PHE A 73 -9.48 5.84 12.34
CA PHE A 73 -8.22 5.28 11.85
C PHE A 73 -8.25 4.98 10.36
N GLN A 74 -9.43 4.82 9.76
CA GLN A 74 -9.56 4.60 8.34
C GLN A 74 -9.26 5.91 7.58
N GLY A 75 -8.41 5.83 6.55
CA GLY A 75 -8.03 6.99 5.75
C GLY A 75 -6.91 7.85 6.35
N LEU A 76 -6.31 7.44 7.47
CA LEU A 76 -5.17 8.17 8.03
C LEU A 76 -4.01 8.27 7.03
N PRO A 77 -3.39 9.44 6.89
CA PRO A 77 -2.17 9.57 6.10
C PRO A 77 -1.04 8.79 6.78
N ILE A 78 -0.25 8.11 5.96
CA ILE A 78 0.99 7.45 6.38
C ILE A 78 2.16 8.36 5.99
N LYS A 79 2.97 8.76 6.97
CA LYS A 79 4.21 9.54 6.80
C LYS A 79 5.42 8.70 7.18
N VAL A 80 6.62 9.28 7.07
CA VAL A 80 7.86 8.66 7.57
C VAL A 80 8.34 9.44 8.78
N MET A 81 8.59 8.75 9.91
CA MET A 81 9.13 9.33 11.15
C MET A 81 8.43 10.63 11.60
N HIS A 82 7.10 10.73 11.47
CA HIS A 82 6.31 11.94 11.82
C HIS A 82 6.78 13.23 11.14
N GLY A 83 7.36 13.10 9.95
CA GLY A 83 7.83 14.22 9.15
C GLY A 83 9.22 14.74 9.51
N HIS A 84 9.94 14.04 10.38
CA HIS A 84 11.29 14.41 10.82
C HIS A 84 12.42 13.85 9.94
N SER A 85 12.09 13.12 8.87
CA SER A 85 13.10 12.63 7.91
C SER A 85 13.49 13.75 6.95
N GLU A 86 14.79 13.93 6.69
CA GLU A 86 15.28 14.91 5.69
C GLU A 86 14.84 14.56 4.27
N GLU A 87 14.74 13.27 3.95
CA GLU A 87 14.39 12.76 2.62
C GLU A 87 12.88 12.86 2.34
N PHE A 88 12.06 12.71 3.38
CA PHE A 88 10.60 12.68 3.23
C PHE A 88 9.91 13.96 3.71
N GLY A 89 10.48 14.68 4.67
CA GLY A 89 9.82 15.82 5.31
C GLY A 89 8.38 15.47 5.74
N ASP A 90 7.47 16.45 5.68
CA ASP A 90 6.06 16.25 6.06
C ASP A 90 5.18 15.59 4.97
N ARG A 91 5.79 14.91 3.98
CA ARG A 91 5.05 14.32 2.86
C ARG A 91 4.32 13.04 3.26
N ASN A 92 3.10 12.89 2.73
CA ASN A 92 2.35 11.65 2.86
C ASN A 92 2.90 10.63 1.86
N VAL A 93 3.37 9.49 2.37
CA VAL A 93 3.91 8.38 1.58
C VAL A 93 2.87 7.29 1.32
N GLY A 94 1.74 7.34 2.00
CA GLY A 94 0.66 6.38 1.84
C GLY A 94 -0.59 6.76 2.63
N LYS A 95 -1.52 5.79 2.72
CA LYS A 95 -2.75 5.94 3.48
C LYS A 95 -3.21 4.60 4.06
N VAL A 96 -3.87 4.64 5.22
CA VAL A 96 -4.57 3.50 5.79
C VAL A 96 -5.87 3.28 5.02
N ILE A 97 -6.07 2.09 4.45
CA ILE A 97 -7.26 1.74 3.67
C ILE A 97 -8.32 1.01 4.47
N LYS A 98 -7.91 0.17 5.43
CA LYS A 98 -8.79 -0.63 6.27
C LYS A 98 -8.20 -0.76 7.66
N VAL A 99 -9.10 -0.93 8.61
CA VAL A 99 -8.76 -1.18 10.01
C VAL A 99 -9.70 -2.23 10.56
N ALA A 100 -9.18 -3.07 11.45
CA ALA A 100 -9.97 -4.05 12.18
C ALA A 100 -9.47 -4.12 13.61
N LYS A 101 -10.35 -4.53 14.52
CA LYS A 101 -9.99 -4.80 15.91
C LYS A 101 -9.66 -6.27 16.07
N ASP A 102 -8.57 -6.56 16.76
CA ASP A 102 -8.18 -7.88 17.19
C ASP A 102 -8.41 -8.01 18.70
N PRO A 103 -9.47 -8.73 19.14
CA PRO A 103 -9.77 -8.88 20.55
C PRO A 103 -8.81 -9.83 21.28
N ILE A 104 -8.08 -10.69 20.56
CA ILE A 104 -7.13 -11.64 21.14
C ILE A 104 -5.85 -10.90 21.53
N LEU A 105 -5.35 -10.07 20.61
CA LEU A 105 -4.18 -9.22 20.84
C LEU A 105 -4.52 -7.93 21.59
N ARG A 106 -5.81 -7.64 21.79
CA ARG A 106 -6.33 -6.36 22.32
C ARG A 106 -5.69 -5.18 21.59
N ALA A 107 -5.73 -5.24 20.27
CA ALA A 107 -5.04 -4.32 19.38
C ALA A 107 -5.91 -3.93 18.17
N ILE A 108 -5.59 -2.81 17.54
CA ILE A 108 -6.14 -2.41 16.25
C ILE A 108 -5.13 -2.82 15.17
N VAL A 109 -5.57 -3.66 14.26
CA VAL A 109 -4.80 -4.05 13.07
C VAL A 109 -5.24 -3.18 11.89
N PHE A 110 -4.34 -2.98 10.93
CA PHE A 110 -4.61 -2.14 9.77
C PHE A 110 -4.11 -2.77 8.48
N GLU A 111 -4.70 -2.31 7.37
CA GLU A 111 -4.14 -2.42 6.04
C GLU A 111 -3.91 -1.01 5.49
N GLY A 112 -2.71 -0.77 4.97
CA GLY A 112 -2.33 0.49 4.34
C GLY A 112 -1.81 0.27 2.92
N ILE A 113 -1.85 1.33 2.12
CA ILE A 113 -1.21 1.38 0.81
C ILE A 113 -0.13 2.46 0.86
N ILE A 114 1.10 2.08 0.51
CA ILE A 114 2.22 2.99 0.28
C ILE A 114 2.26 3.29 -1.21
N THR A 115 2.22 4.57 -1.53
CA THR A 115 2.20 5.11 -2.90
C THR A 115 3.52 5.74 -3.32
N ASP A 116 4.43 5.98 -2.36
CA ASP A 116 5.77 6.49 -2.63
C ASP A 116 6.76 5.33 -2.83
N ASP A 117 7.44 5.32 -3.97
CA ASP A 117 8.34 4.23 -4.38
C ASP A 117 9.51 4.06 -3.41
N ARG A 118 10.05 5.18 -2.91
CA ARG A 118 11.18 5.16 -2.00
C ARG A 118 10.80 4.64 -0.62
N ALA A 119 9.65 5.06 -0.10
CA ALA A 119 9.11 4.49 1.13
C ALA A 119 8.83 2.99 0.97
N ALA A 120 8.29 2.57 -0.19
CA ALA A 120 8.01 1.17 -0.47
C ALA A 120 9.29 0.31 -0.49
N GLU A 121 10.39 0.80 -1.06
CA GLU A 121 11.70 0.14 -0.99
C GLU A 121 12.18 -0.04 0.45
N LEU A 122 12.12 1.01 1.28
CA LEU A 122 12.59 0.98 2.66
C LEU A 122 11.76 0.04 3.56
N VAL A 123 10.47 -0.11 3.26
CA VAL A 123 9.63 -1.11 3.92
C VAL A 123 10.02 -2.53 3.50
N LYS A 124 10.23 -2.77 2.20
CA LYS A 124 10.64 -4.08 1.67
C LYS A 124 12.03 -4.52 2.17
N ASP A 125 12.94 -3.56 2.30
CA ASP A 125 14.28 -3.76 2.85
C ASP A 125 14.27 -3.96 4.38
N GLY A 126 13.12 -3.74 5.04
CA GLY A 126 12.96 -3.92 6.49
C GLY A 126 13.49 -2.76 7.32
N THR A 127 14.00 -1.69 6.70
CA THR A 127 14.39 -0.44 7.37
C THR A 127 13.20 0.18 8.13
N PHE A 128 12.01 0.13 7.51
CA PHE A 128 10.75 0.51 8.16
C PHE A 128 9.85 -0.72 8.35
N ASN A 129 10.13 -1.47 9.41
CA ASN A 129 9.39 -2.68 9.78
C ASN A 129 8.23 -2.42 10.76
N ALA A 130 8.04 -1.18 11.21
CA ALA A 130 7.06 -0.83 12.23
C ALA A 130 6.27 0.43 11.90
N ILE A 131 5.15 0.60 12.60
CA ILE A 131 4.29 1.77 12.47
C ILE A 131 4.04 2.41 13.83
N SER A 132 3.97 3.74 13.84
CA SER A 132 3.71 4.55 15.03
C SER A 132 2.55 5.50 14.74
N ILE A 133 1.58 5.54 15.64
CA ILE A 133 0.46 6.48 15.54
C ILE A 133 0.75 7.72 16.37
N LYS A 134 0.44 8.88 15.81
CA LYS A 134 0.28 10.12 16.55
C LYS A 134 -1.21 10.40 16.70
N GLY A 135 -1.64 10.60 17.94
CA GLY A 135 -3.01 10.98 18.26
C GLY A 135 -3.07 11.81 19.53
N ALA A 136 -4.24 12.35 19.79
CA ALA A 136 -4.53 13.14 20.99
C ALA A 136 -5.70 12.52 21.76
N PHE A 137 -5.70 12.75 23.08
CA PHE A 137 -6.82 12.44 23.94
C PHE A 137 -7.54 13.74 24.28
N LYS A 138 -8.87 13.69 24.36
CA LYS A 138 -9.66 14.85 24.81
C LYS A 138 -9.57 15.03 26.31
N GLU A 139 -9.58 13.91 27.04
CA GLU A 139 -9.52 13.88 28.49
C GLU A 139 -8.52 12.81 28.94
N ILE A 140 -7.87 13.07 30.06
CA ILE A 140 -6.97 12.13 30.72
C ILE A 140 -7.54 11.92 32.12
N SER A 141 -7.86 10.67 32.46
CA SER A 141 -8.40 10.32 33.78
C SER A 141 -7.35 10.52 34.88
N ASN A 142 -7.79 10.65 36.13
CA ASN A 142 -6.91 10.67 37.31
C ASN A 142 -6.48 9.27 37.79
N ASP A 143 -6.73 8.21 37.01
CA ASP A 143 -6.30 6.86 37.33
C ASP A 143 -4.76 6.74 37.32
N VAL A 144 -4.22 5.66 37.91
CA VAL A 144 -2.77 5.38 37.93
C VAL A 144 -2.53 4.01 37.30
N PRO A 145 -1.97 3.92 36.07
CA PRO A 145 -1.63 5.02 35.16
C PRO A 145 -2.88 5.72 34.57
N PRO A 146 -2.77 7.01 34.20
CA PRO A 146 -3.90 7.76 33.69
C PRO A 146 -4.35 7.19 32.33
N VAL A 147 -5.65 6.93 32.19
CA VAL A 147 -6.28 6.47 30.95
C VAL A 147 -6.67 7.66 30.08
N GLY A 148 -6.24 7.63 28.82
CA GLY A 148 -6.67 8.60 27.82
C GLY A 148 -8.05 8.25 27.28
N LYS A 149 -9.00 9.19 27.33
CA LYS A 149 -10.36 9.04 26.84
C LYS A 149 -10.59 9.82 25.55
N ASP A 150 -11.53 9.32 24.73
CA ASP A 150 -11.88 9.90 23.42
C ASP A 150 -10.67 10.08 22.51
N TYR A 151 -9.93 8.99 22.28
CA TYR A 151 -8.76 9.01 21.42
C TYR A 151 -9.12 9.49 20.00
N THR A 152 -8.28 10.37 19.47
CA THR A 152 -8.39 10.84 18.09
C THR A 152 -7.05 10.64 17.40
N PRO A 153 -6.93 9.63 16.51
CA PRO A 153 -5.73 9.48 15.72
C PRO A 153 -5.62 10.63 14.70
N MET A 154 -4.40 11.08 14.44
CA MET A 154 -4.13 12.19 13.52
C MET A 154 -3.32 11.73 12.31
N GLU A 155 -2.31 10.90 12.53
CA GLU A 155 -1.45 10.36 11.48
C GLU A 155 -0.83 9.03 11.91
N ALA A 156 -0.48 8.23 10.91
CA ALA A 156 0.37 7.06 11.09
C ALA A 156 1.75 7.33 10.46
N SER A 157 2.80 6.77 11.03
CA SER A 157 4.17 6.97 10.56
C SER A 157 4.95 5.66 10.51
N LEU A 158 5.58 5.40 9.37
CA LEU A 158 6.58 4.35 9.22
C LEU A 158 7.81 4.69 10.05
N THR A 159 8.31 3.71 10.79
CA THR A 159 9.49 3.84 11.65
C THR A 159 10.19 2.49 11.78
N GLY A 160 11.50 2.49 11.99
CA GLY A 160 12.26 1.29 12.38
C GLY A 160 12.23 1.03 13.89
N SER A 161 11.82 2.04 14.67
CA SER A 161 11.72 1.97 16.13
C SER A 161 10.36 2.54 16.56
N PRO A 162 9.33 1.70 16.70
CA PRO A 162 8.02 2.16 17.13
C PRO A 162 8.06 2.54 18.62
N ALA A 163 7.22 3.51 19.01
CA ALA A 163 6.99 3.79 20.43
C ALA A 163 6.20 2.67 21.12
N CYS A 164 5.56 1.80 20.33
CA CYS A 164 4.80 0.65 20.75
C CYS A 164 5.56 -0.64 20.41
N ASP A 165 5.91 -1.43 21.44
CA ASP A 165 6.74 -2.64 21.30
C ASP A 165 6.10 -3.73 20.41
N ASN A 166 4.79 -3.67 20.17
CA ASN A 166 4.02 -4.66 19.40
C ASN A 166 3.53 -4.15 18.04
N CYS A 167 3.90 -2.93 17.64
CA CYS A 167 3.34 -2.28 16.45
C CYS A 167 4.17 -2.54 15.19
N TYR A 168 4.19 -3.80 14.75
CA TYR A 168 4.95 -4.26 13.59
C TYR A 168 4.10 -4.43 12.33
N ILE A 169 4.77 -4.32 11.19
CA ILE A 169 4.25 -4.66 9.86
C ILE A 169 4.61 -6.13 9.60
N PHE A 170 3.60 -6.97 9.37
CA PHE A 170 3.78 -8.42 9.21
C PHE A 170 3.63 -8.89 7.76
N ASN A 171 2.87 -8.16 6.93
CA ASN A 171 2.67 -8.53 5.53
C ASN A 171 2.98 -7.34 4.61
N VAL A 172 3.67 -7.64 3.50
CA VAL A 172 4.11 -6.67 2.50
C VAL A 172 3.84 -7.28 1.12
N GLU A 173 2.80 -6.80 0.43
CA GLU A 173 2.34 -7.32 -0.86
C GLU A 173 2.43 -6.25 -1.96
N GLU A 174 3.01 -6.58 -3.11
CA GLU A 174 3.01 -5.69 -4.28
C GLU A 174 1.70 -5.85 -5.08
N LEU A 175 0.90 -4.78 -5.15
CA LEU A 175 -0.37 -4.79 -5.88
C LEU A 175 -0.17 -5.00 -7.40
N SER A 176 0.91 -4.48 -7.99
CA SER A 176 1.19 -4.62 -9.43
C SER A 176 1.51 -6.06 -9.86
N LYS A 177 2.01 -6.91 -8.96
CA LYS A 177 2.20 -8.35 -9.23
C LYS A 177 0.88 -9.10 -9.15
N SER A 178 0.08 -8.81 -8.12
CA SER A 178 -1.23 -9.45 -7.93
C SER A 178 -2.21 -9.14 -9.06
N LEU A 179 -2.23 -7.92 -9.59
CA LEU A 179 -3.02 -7.57 -10.78
C LEU A 179 -2.60 -8.37 -12.02
N LYS A 180 -1.29 -8.61 -12.22
CA LYS A 180 -0.81 -9.43 -13.35
C LYS A 180 -1.16 -10.91 -13.19
N GLU A 181 -1.15 -11.44 -11.97
CA GLU A 181 -1.54 -12.82 -11.67
C GLU A 181 -3.06 -13.04 -11.76
N SER A 182 -3.86 -12.08 -11.29
CA SER A 182 -5.32 -12.11 -11.40
C SER A 182 -5.78 -12.07 -12.87
N ASN A 183 -5.18 -11.20 -13.68
CA ASN A 183 -5.46 -11.15 -15.13
C ASN A 183 -5.02 -12.42 -15.87
N LYS A 184 -4.08 -13.20 -15.32
CA LYS A 184 -3.68 -14.49 -15.90
C LYS A 184 -4.71 -15.58 -15.62
N ALA A 185 -5.34 -15.55 -14.44
CA ALA A 185 -6.39 -16.49 -14.06
C ALA A 185 -7.69 -16.29 -14.87
N ASP A 186 -8.06 -15.05 -15.20
CA ASP A 186 -9.26 -14.76 -15.99
C ASP A 186 -9.11 -15.08 -17.49
N SER A 187 -7.88 -15.26 -17.99
CA SER A 187 -7.63 -15.63 -19.40
C SER A 187 -7.68 -17.13 -19.71
N ILE A 188 -7.78 -17.98 -18.67
CA ILE A 188 -7.81 -19.45 -18.83
C ILE A 188 -9.26 -19.99 -18.82
N GLY A 189 -10.25 -19.17 -18.48
CA GLY A 189 -11.65 -19.60 -18.30
C GLY A 189 -12.54 -19.63 -19.56
N GLU A 190 -12.10 -19.15 -20.73
CA GLU A 190 -12.98 -19.02 -21.93
C GLU A 190 -12.70 -20.02 -23.07
N LYS A 191 -11.96 -21.11 -22.82
CA LYS A 191 -11.78 -22.17 -23.83
C LYS A 191 -12.16 -23.55 -23.31
N GLU A 192 -13.43 -23.74 -22.95
CA GLU A 192 -14.05 -25.08 -22.93
C GLU A 192 -15.58 -24.96 -22.88
N MET A 193 -16.21 -24.51 -23.97
CA MET A 193 -17.62 -24.82 -24.28
C MET A 193 -17.97 -24.36 -25.70
N SER A 194 -17.42 -25.05 -26.69
CA SER A 194 -18.02 -25.07 -28.04
C SER A 194 -17.47 -26.26 -28.81
N GLU A 195 -17.87 -27.47 -28.42
CA GLU A 195 -17.89 -28.66 -29.29
C GLU A 195 -18.52 -29.83 -28.51
N VAL A 196 -19.84 -29.93 -28.56
CA VAL A 196 -20.54 -31.23 -28.47
C VAL A 196 -21.74 -31.18 -29.43
N GLU A 197 -21.53 -31.87 -30.56
CA GLU A 197 -22.47 -32.53 -31.51
C GLU A 197 -23.86 -31.94 -31.81
#